data_AF-A0A7C8KX39-F1
#
_entry.id   AF-A0A7C8KX39-F1
#
_cell.length_a   1.000
_cell.length_b   1.000
_cell.length_c   1.000
_cell.angle_alpha   90.00
_cell.angle_beta   90.00
_cell.angle_gamma   90.00
#
_symmetry.space_group_name_H-M   'P 1'
#
loop_
_entity.id
_entity.type
_entity.pdbx_description
1 polymer ?
#
loop_
_entity_poly.entity_id
_entity_poly.type
_entity_poly.pdbx_seq_one_letter_code
_entity_poly.pdbx_strand_id
1 'polypeptide(L)'
;MVDLNDFANGALAERFNYELQKVLENISDPNTDFKAKRKMDIKLTFETNEERELASVSIQVKSTPAPRKNIGSAILIDRDGTGKTVGAELKSGIKGQTYFDTADGNLKEDTGNVIDYRKQKEGGSK
;
A
#
# COMPACT_ATOMS: atom_id res chain seq x y z
N MET A 1 -18.12 -19.60 -35.20
CA MET A 1 -18.02 -19.43 -33.74
C MET A 1 -16.53 -19.28 -33.44
N VAL A 2 -16.11 -18.25 -32.69
CA VAL A 2 -14.69 -17.95 -32.46
C VAL A 2 -14.21 -18.72 -31.24
N ASP A 3 -13.07 -19.42 -31.35
CA ASP A 3 -12.36 -19.97 -30.20
C ASP A 3 -11.45 -18.89 -29.59
N LEU A 4 -11.60 -18.63 -28.29
CA LEU A 4 -10.81 -17.62 -27.58
C LEU A 4 -9.35 -18.05 -27.38
N ASN A 5 -9.08 -19.36 -27.40
CA ASN A 5 -7.72 -19.90 -27.31
C ASN A 5 -6.92 -19.70 -28.61
N ASP A 6 -7.60 -19.62 -29.75
CA ASP A 6 -6.97 -19.37 -31.05
C ASP A 6 -7.06 -17.89 -31.46
N PHE A 7 -7.88 -17.10 -30.77
CA PHE A 7 -8.09 -15.70 -31.08
C PHE A 7 -6.81 -14.88 -30.94
N ALA A 8 -6.50 -14.09 -31.97
CA ALA A 8 -5.26 -13.34 -32.09
C ALA A 8 -4.01 -14.22 -31.87
N ASN A 9 -3.98 -15.41 -32.49
CA ASN A 9 -2.91 -16.39 -32.35
C ASN A 9 -2.64 -16.81 -30.89
N GLY A 10 -3.68 -16.90 -30.08
CA GLY A 10 -3.60 -17.29 -28.66
C GLY A 10 -3.08 -16.22 -27.71
N ALA A 11 -2.75 -15.03 -28.21
CA ALA A 11 -2.27 -13.93 -27.38
C ALA A 11 -3.29 -13.50 -26.30
N LEU A 12 -4.59 -13.64 -26.58
CA LEU A 12 -5.64 -13.34 -25.59
C LEU A 12 -5.56 -14.29 -24.39
N ALA A 13 -5.46 -15.60 -24.65
CA ALA A 13 -5.39 -16.62 -23.61
C ALA A 13 -4.11 -16.46 -22.75
N GLU A 14 -2.97 -16.20 -23.39
CA GLU A 14 -1.71 -15.92 -22.67
C GLU A 14 -1.82 -14.71 -21.73
N ARG A 15 -2.36 -13.58 -22.23
CA ARG A 15 -2.53 -12.35 -21.44
C ARG A 15 -3.52 -12.53 -20.31
N PHE A 16 -4.59 -13.28 -20.56
CA PHE A 16 -5.57 -13.64 -19.53
C PHE A 16 -4.93 -14.47 -18.42
N ASN A 17 -4.20 -15.54 -18.79
CA ASN A 17 -3.54 -16.42 -17.81
C ASN A 17 -2.53 -15.65 -16.95
N TYR A 18 -1.76 -14.75 -17.56
CA TYR A 18 -0.81 -13.91 -16.84
C TYR A 18 -1.48 -12.99 -15.80
N GLU A 19 -2.56 -12.31 -16.16
CA GLU A 19 -3.30 -11.46 -15.22
C GLU A 19 -4.08 -12.28 -14.19
N LEU A 20 -4.55 -13.48 -14.55
CA LEU A 20 -5.19 -14.42 -13.63
C LEU A 20 -4.21 -14.87 -12.55
N GLN A 21 -2.99 -15.20 -12.92
CA GLN A 21 -1.97 -15.58 -11.95
C GLN A 21 -1.74 -14.47 -10.91
N LYS A 22 -1.64 -13.20 -11.32
CA LYS A 22 -1.50 -12.07 -10.38
C LYS A 22 -2.66 -11.94 -9.41
N VAL A 23 -3.89 -12.16 -9.89
CA VAL A 23 -5.07 -12.12 -9.03
C VAL A 23 -5.04 -13.27 -8.03
N LEU A 24 -4.65 -14.47 -8.46
CA LEU A 24 -4.51 -15.64 -7.58
C LEU A 24 -3.42 -15.42 -6.52
N GLU A 25 -2.25 -14.93 -6.89
CA GLU A 25 -1.17 -14.58 -5.96
C GLU A 25 -1.64 -13.53 -4.95
N ASN A 26 -2.40 -12.52 -5.39
CA ASN A 26 -2.98 -11.52 -4.51
C ASN A 26 -4.10 -12.06 -3.60
N ILE A 27 -4.80 -13.14 -3.97
CA ILE A 27 -5.76 -13.83 -3.09
C ILE A 27 -5.02 -14.62 -2.02
N SER A 28 -3.91 -15.27 -2.39
CA SER A 28 -3.11 -16.07 -1.48
C SER A 28 -2.26 -15.23 -0.51
N ASP A 29 -2.05 -13.93 -0.76
CA ASP A 29 -1.30 -13.04 0.15
C ASP A 29 -2.10 -12.78 1.45
N PRO A 30 -1.63 -13.27 2.63
CA PRO A 30 -2.31 -13.08 3.92
C PRO A 30 -2.36 -11.61 4.37
N ASN A 31 -1.53 -10.76 3.77
CA ASN A 31 -1.52 -9.32 4.01
C ASN A 31 -2.60 -8.58 3.22
N THR A 32 -3.40 -9.25 2.41
CA THR A 32 -4.55 -8.65 1.73
C THR A 32 -5.84 -9.04 2.45
N ASP A 33 -6.90 -8.25 2.29
CA ASP A 33 -8.20 -8.60 2.86
C ASP A 33 -8.87 -9.71 2.03
N PHE A 34 -9.31 -10.77 2.69
CA PHE A 34 -10.01 -11.90 2.08
C PHE A 34 -11.41 -11.53 1.56
N LYS A 35 -12.04 -10.49 2.14
CA LYS A 35 -13.34 -9.98 1.68
C LYS A 35 -13.23 -8.97 0.54
N ALA A 36 -12.03 -8.46 0.26
CA ALA A 36 -11.85 -7.47 -0.80
C ALA A 36 -12.11 -8.09 -2.18
N LYS A 37 -12.91 -7.39 -2.98
CA LYS A 37 -13.23 -7.81 -4.36
C LYS A 37 -12.06 -7.48 -5.28
N ARG A 38 -11.64 -8.45 -6.08
CA ARG A 38 -10.66 -8.30 -7.15
C ARG A 38 -11.40 -8.29 -8.47
N LYS A 39 -10.91 -7.50 -9.44
CA LYS A 39 -11.54 -7.38 -10.76
C LYS A 39 -10.53 -7.72 -11.85
N MET A 40 -11.03 -8.22 -12.96
CA MET A 40 -10.26 -8.39 -14.18
C MET A 40 -11.15 -7.98 -15.35
N ASP A 41 -10.63 -7.13 -16.22
CA ASP A 41 -11.34 -6.63 -17.39
C ASP A 41 -10.55 -6.95 -18.66
N ILE A 42 -11.24 -7.46 -19.67
CA ILE A 42 -10.71 -7.64 -21.02
C ILE A 42 -11.36 -6.58 -21.91
N LYS A 43 -10.54 -5.72 -22.50
CA LYS A 43 -10.97 -4.69 -23.45
C LYS A 43 -10.49 -5.07 -24.85
N LEU A 44 -11.45 -5.25 -25.76
CA LEU A 44 -11.20 -5.43 -27.18
C LEU A 44 -11.61 -4.15 -27.91
N THR A 45 -10.70 -3.56 -28.66
CA THR A 45 -10.96 -2.35 -29.47
C THR A 45 -10.82 -2.72 -30.93
N PHE A 46 -11.85 -2.45 -31.73
CA PHE A 46 -11.90 -2.77 -33.15
C PHE A 46 -11.86 -1.47 -33.94
N GLU A 47 -10.99 -1.42 -34.92
CA GLU A 47 -10.89 -0.31 -35.89
C GLU A 47 -10.95 -0.92 -37.28
N THR A 48 -11.66 -0.26 -38.20
CA THR A 48 -11.87 -0.78 -39.56
C THR A 48 -11.63 0.32 -40.58
N ASN A 49 -11.30 -0.06 -41.81
CA ASN A 49 -11.23 0.87 -42.94
C ASN A 49 -12.64 1.25 -43.44
N GLU A 50 -12.74 2.31 -44.26
CA GLU A 50 -14.03 2.79 -44.78
C GLU A 50 -14.77 1.72 -45.60
N GLU A 51 -14.03 0.90 -46.33
CA GLU A 51 -14.54 -0.21 -47.15
C GLU A 51 -15.05 -1.38 -46.29
N ARG A 52 -14.72 -1.41 -44.99
CA ARG A 52 -15.10 -2.44 -44.00
C ARG A 52 -14.62 -3.86 -44.35
N GLU A 53 -13.56 -3.95 -45.15
CA GLU A 53 -12.96 -5.22 -45.57
C GLU A 53 -11.87 -5.69 -44.60
N LEU A 54 -11.26 -4.77 -43.86
CA LEU A 54 -10.21 -5.05 -42.89
C LEU A 54 -10.57 -4.45 -41.54
N ALA A 55 -10.42 -5.25 -40.49
CA ALA A 55 -10.56 -4.82 -39.11
C ALA A 55 -9.31 -5.18 -38.30
N SER A 56 -8.68 -4.18 -37.69
CA SER A 56 -7.63 -4.37 -36.70
C SER A 56 -8.26 -4.51 -35.32
N VAL A 57 -7.78 -5.48 -34.53
CA VAL A 57 -8.20 -5.64 -33.14
C VAL A 57 -7.04 -5.36 -32.20
N SER A 58 -7.29 -4.58 -31.17
CA SER A 58 -6.38 -4.34 -30.05
C SER A 58 -6.94 -4.99 -28.80
N ILE A 59 -6.10 -5.74 -28.09
CA ILE A 59 -6.47 -6.54 -26.92
C ILE A 59 -5.72 -5.99 -25.70
N GLN A 60 -6.48 -5.60 -24.68
CA GLN A 60 -5.93 -5.18 -23.39
C GLN A 60 -6.60 -5.96 -22.27
N VAL A 61 -5.81 -6.69 -21.48
CA VAL A 61 -6.27 -7.36 -20.26
C VAL A 61 -5.69 -6.62 -19.06
N LYS A 62 -6.52 -6.24 -18.11
CA LYS A 62 -6.10 -5.57 -16.87
C LYS A 62 -6.69 -6.27 -15.65
N SER A 63 -5.88 -6.48 -14.62
CA SER A 63 -6.35 -6.88 -13.30
C SER A 63 -6.32 -5.71 -12.32
N THR A 64 -7.24 -5.71 -11.36
CA THR A 64 -7.27 -4.81 -10.21
C THR A 64 -7.21 -5.65 -8.95
N PRO A 65 -6.01 -5.88 -8.39
CA PRO A 65 -5.83 -6.66 -7.17
C PRO A 65 -6.37 -5.93 -5.95
N ALA A 66 -6.61 -6.66 -4.86
CA ALA A 66 -6.94 -6.06 -3.57
C ALA A 66 -5.70 -5.34 -3.01
N PRO A 67 -5.88 -4.15 -2.40
CA PRO A 67 -4.79 -3.49 -1.71
C PRO A 67 -4.33 -4.34 -0.52
N ARG A 68 -3.06 -4.20 -0.16
CA ARG A 68 -2.57 -4.74 1.12
C ARG A 68 -3.27 -4.04 2.28
N LYS A 69 -3.39 -4.74 3.40
CA LYS A 69 -3.91 -4.22 4.67
C LYS A 69 -3.14 -2.94 5.01
N ASN A 70 -3.89 -1.90 5.38
CA ASN A 70 -3.30 -0.64 5.79
C ASN A 70 -2.49 -0.85 7.06
N ILE A 71 -1.22 -0.43 7.04
CA ILE A 71 -0.40 -0.30 8.23
C ILE A 71 -0.55 1.16 8.67
N GLY A 72 -1.28 1.38 9.77
CA GLY A 72 -1.47 2.70 10.35
C GLY A 72 -0.36 3.01 11.35
N SER A 73 0.17 4.24 11.30
CA SER A 73 0.97 4.81 12.38
C SER A 73 0.43 6.18 12.73
N ALA A 74 0.43 6.50 14.03
CA ALA A 74 -0.02 7.81 14.52
C ALA A 74 1.16 8.78 14.51
N ILE A 75 0.98 9.96 13.93
CA ILE A 75 2.00 11.02 13.91
C ILE A 75 1.57 12.10 14.90
N LEU A 76 2.42 12.37 15.90
CA LEU A 76 2.37 13.57 16.72
C LEU A 76 2.73 14.77 15.85
N ILE A 77 1.82 15.74 15.78
CA ILE A 77 2.06 17.03 15.14
C ILE A 77 2.27 18.06 16.25
N ASP A 78 3.35 18.83 16.14
CA ASP A 78 3.63 19.97 17.01
C ASP A 78 4.16 21.17 16.20
N ARG A 79 4.37 22.31 16.86
CA ARG A 79 4.91 23.51 16.25
C ARG A 79 6.17 23.92 16.99
N ASP A 80 7.28 24.07 16.27
CA ASP A 80 8.54 24.48 16.87
C ASP A 80 8.50 25.95 17.32
N GLY A 81 9.54 26.39 18.05
CA GLY A 81 9.66 27.76 18.54
C GLY A 81 9.75 28.84 17.44
N THR A 82 9.85 28.44 16.17
CA THR A 82 9.85 29.35 15.00
C THR A 82 8.47 29.41 14.30
N GLY A 83 7.49 28.66 14.80
CA GLY A 83 6.15 28.58 14.22
C GLY A 83 6.01 27.56 13.09
N LYS A 84 7.06 26.76 12.81
CA LYS A 84 7.05 25.73 11.78
C LYS A 84 6.46 24.43 12.33
N THR A 85 5.57 23.82 11.56
CA THR A 85 4.98 22.53 11.91
C THR A 85 6.04 21.43 11.84
N VAL A 86 6.21 20.68 12.93
CA VAL A 86 7.08 19.51 13.05
C VAL A 86 6.24 18.28 13.39
N GLY A 87 6.69 17.09 12.98
CA GLY A 87 5.98 15.84 13.23
C GLY A 87 6.91 14.73 13.68
N ALA A 88 6.45 13.90 14.61
CA ALA A 88 7.15 12.71 15.11
C ALA A 88 6.19 11.54 15.24
N GLU A 89 6.64 10.31 14.99
CA GLU A 89 5.80 9.12 15.17
C GLU A 89 5.47 8.91 16.66
N LEU A 90 4.19 8.70 17.00
CA LEU A 90 3.71 8.42 18.35
C LEU A 90 3.98 6.95 18.69
N LYS A 91 4.74 6.69 19.75
CA LYS A 91 5.10 5.33 20.18
C LYS A 91 4.51 4.92 21.53
N SER A 92 4.15 5.88 22.38
CA SER A 92 3.54 5.58 23.70
C SER A 92 2.03 5.32 23.66
N GLY A 93 1.35 5.58 22.54
CA GLY A 93 -0.10 5.46 22.40
C GLY A 93 -0.90 6.67 22.90
N ILE A 94 -0.34 7.54 23.74
CA ILE A 94 -0.96 8.78 24.23
C ILE A 94 0.07 9.92 24.17
N LYS A 95 -0.30 11.07 23.58
CA LYS A 95 0.57 12.27 23.53
C LYS A 95 0.97 12.70 24.95
N GLY A 96 2.26 12.92 25.15
CA GLY A 96 2.88 13.33 26.42
C GLY A 96 3.07 12.21 27.44
N GLN A 97 2.68 10.97 27.14
CA GLN A 97 2.86 9.84 28.07
C GLN A 97 4.23 9.19 27.87
N THR A 98 5.01 9.11 28.95
CA THR A 98 6.22 8.29 28.99
C THR A 98 5.86 6.82 29.07
N TYR A 99 6.57 5.97 28.36
CA TYR A 99 6.36 4.53 28.41
C TYR A 99 7.67 3.80 28.75
N PHE A 100 7.54 2.64 29.37
CA PHE A 100 8.66 1.74 29.60
C PHE A 100 8.80 0.81 28.41
N ASP A 101 9.94 0.85 27.74
CA ASP A 101 10.24 -0.05 26.63
C ASP A 101 10.89 -1.33 27.18
N THR A 102 10.14 -2.44 27.10
CA THR A 102 10.56 -3.73 27.64
C THR A 102 11.64 -4.40 26.78
N ALA A 103 11.90 -3.92 25.56
CA ALA A 103 12.93 -4.48 24.68
C ALA A 103 14.35 -3.99 25.03
N ASP A 104 14.48 -2.74 25.49
CA ASP A 104 15.77 -2.15 25.87
C ASP A 104 15.86 -1.73 27.34
N GLY A 105 14.78 -1.88 28.10
CA GLY A 105 14.73 -1.64 29.54
C GLY A 105 14.76 -0.16 29.92
N ASN A 106 14.52 0.75 28.98
CA ASN A 106 14.61 2.19 29.20
C ASN A 106 13.23 2.87 29.28
N LEU A 107 13.15 3.94 30.07
CA LEU A 107 12.01 4.86 30.05
C LEU A 107 12.15 5.81 28.87
N LYS A 108 11.10 5.90 28.06
CA LYS A 108 11.06 6.71 26.84
C LYS A 108 9.91 7.69 26.87
N GLU A 109 10.11 8.84 26.24
CA GLU A 109 9.07 9.81 25.94
C GLU A 109 8.08 9.27 24.90
N ASP A 110 6.99 9.99 24.66
CA ASP A 110 5.92 9.61 23.74
C ASP A 110 6.36 9.42 22.28
N THR A 111 7.46 10.06 21.89
CA THR A 111 8.13 9.94 20.57
C THR A 111 9.18 8.83 20.50
N GLY A 112 9.50 8.17 21.62
CA GLY A 112 10.51 7.12 21.70
C GLY A 112 11.93 7.59 22.05
N ASN A 113 12.11 8.86 22.41
CA ASN A 113 13.38 9.37 22.94
C ASN A 113 13.64 8.82 24.35
N VAL A 114 14.86 8.36 24.63
CA VAL A 114 15.23 7.83 25.95
C VAL A 114 15.36 8.96 26.98
N ILE A 115 14.73 8.79 28.13
CA ILE A 115 14.82 9.71 29.27
C ILE A 115 16.10 9.38 30.06
N ASP A 116 17.11 10.25 29.94
CA ASP A 116 18.34 10.15 30.73
C ASP A 116 18.26 11.05 31.98
N TYR A 117 17.92 10.43 33.12
CA TYR A 117 17.82 11.11 34.42
C TYR A 117 19.13 11.74 34.91
N ARG A 118 20.30 11.39 34.34
CA ARG A 118 21.59 11.99 34.71
C ARG A 118 21.74 13.41 34.16
N LYS A 119 21.12 13.71 33.01
CA LYS A 119 21.13 15.06 32.41
C LYS A 119 20.11 16.01 33.03
N GLN A 120 19.07 15.48 33.67
CA GLN A 120 18.00 16.31 34.26
C GLN A 120 18.43 17.07 35.52
N LYS A 121 19.50 16.65 36.21
CA LYS A 121 20.00 17.29 37.44
C LYS A 121 20.83 18.56 37.22
N GLU A 122 21.22 18.89 35.98
CA GLU A 122 22.02 20.10 35.70
C GLU A 122 21.17 21.37 35.45
N GLY A 123 19.84 21.24 35.38
CA GLY A 123 18.92 22.38 35.20
C GLY A 123 18.25 22.90 36.48
N GLY A 124 18.58 22.35 37.65
CA GLY A 124 18.06 22.81 38.93
C GLY A 124 18.81 24.05 39.43
N SER A 125 18.52 25.23 38.89
CA SER A 125 18.95 26.47 39.52
C SER A 125 18.28 26.59 40.89
N LYS A 126 19.10 26.78 41.93
CA LYS A 126 18.69 27.39 43.19
C LYS A 126 18.11 28.79 42.94
#